data_AF-A0AAD6DG72-F1
#
_entry.id   AF-A0AAD6DG72-F1
#
_cell.length_a   1.000
_cell.length_b   1.000
_cell.length_c   1.000
_cell.angle_alpha   90.00
_cell.angle_beta   90.00
_cell.angle_gamma   90.00
#
_symmetry.space_group_name_H-M   'P 1'
#
loop_
_entity.id
_entity.type
_entity.pdbx_description
1 polymer ?
#
loop_
_entity_poly.entity_id
_entity_poly.type
_entity_poly.pdbx_seq_one_letter_code
_entity_poly.pdbx_strand_id
1 'polypeptide(L)'
;MSAQNQQNSPDELEYPHFALIYIDRQGNLRHESSQSIANSRETILSPLVTGEFLRAVQRSSGTVPSHSQLRDKEFLGRYYEKIFLNLQQTNCRVLAKAYVKLVEPRKQVNYPYNGRKIVAGKTQQLDPDETKPPWWPTGVSHREPDHLPRAVHILWKLRTSHGITARKLKAADQPIRRQILPVERLAILDEVYQVREEEEKFLDGVTGMSMEDPMLYSQQN
;
A
#
# COMPACT_ATOMS: atom_id res chain seq x y z
N MET A 1 -7.10 38.68 24.39
CA MET A 1 -6.82 39.27 23.07
C MET A 1 -5.90 38.32 22.35
N SER A 2 -6.43 37.70 21.29
CA SER A 2 -5.87 36.53 20.64
C SER A 2 -4.68 36.90 19.77
N ALA A 3 -3.53 36.27 20.02
CA ALA A 3 -2.40 36.29 19.11
C ALA A 3 -2.71 35.33 17.94
N GLN A 4 -2.97 35.89 16.76
CA GLN A 4 -3.06 35.11 15.53
C GLN A 4 -1.64 34.74 15.09
N ASN A 5 -1.38 33.44 15.14
CA ASN A 5 -0.16 32.79 14.72
C ASN A 5 -0.10 32.83 13.18
N GLN A 6 0.92 33.51 12.63
CA GLN A 6 1.24 33.48 11.21
C GLN A 6 1.65 32.06 10.83
N GLN A 7 0.79 31.35 10.10
CA GLN A 7 1.15 30.11 9.44
C GLN A 7 1.48 30.42 7.97
N ASN A 8 2.75 30.20 7.65
CA ASN A 8 3.38 30.27 6.33
C ASN A 8 2.45 29.77 5.21
N SER A 9 2.05 30.71 4.35
CA SER A 9 1.53 30.45 3.00
C SER A 9 2.67 29.88 2.14
N PRO A 10 2.48 28.76 1.43
CA PRO A 10 3.44 28.34 0.42
C PRO A 10 3.34 29.31 -0.77
N ASP A 11 4.49 29.81 -1.24
CA ASP A 11 4.70 30.66 -2.43
C ASP A 11 3.43 31.04 -3.19
N GLU A 12 3.00 32.30 -3.01
CA GLU A 12 1.96 32.92 -3.83
C GLU A 12 2.47 32.91 -5.29
N LEU A 13 2.00 31.94 -6.07
CA LEU A 13 2.35 31.83 -7.49
C LEU A 13 2.05 33.17 -8.15
N GLU A 14 3.07 33.81 -8.74
CA GLU A 14 2.98 35.12 -9.43
C GLU A 14 2.00 35.16 -10.63
N TYR A 15 1.30 34.05 -10.89
CA TYR A 15 0.39 33.90 -12.01
C TYR A 15 -1.05 34.26 -11.58
N PRO A 16 -1.67 35.30 -12.17
CA PRO A 16 -3.04 35.71 -11.82
C PRO A 16 -4.10 34.65 -12.19
N HIS A 17 -3.77 33.75 -13.11
CA HIS A 17 -4.66 32.70 -13.62
C HIS A 17 -3.96 31.34 -13.56
N PHE A 18 -4.33 30.50 -12.59
CA PHE A 18 -3.72 29.17 -12.46
C PHE A 18 -4.71 28.12 -11.98
N ALA A 19 -4.52 26.88 -12.44
CA ALA A 19 -5.08 25.66 -11.87
C ALA A 19 -3.91 24.72 -11.54
N LEU A 20 -3.81 24.28 -10.29
CA LEU A 20 -2.79 23.36 -9.81
C LEU A 20 -3.42 22.01 -9.49
N ILE A 21 -2.73 20.94 -9.90
CA ILE A 21 -3.01 19.57 -9.50
C ILE A 21 -1.72 18.95 -8.97
N TYR A 22 -1.78 18.40 -7.76
CA TYR A 22 -0.59 17.83 -7.11
C TYR A 22 -0.95 16.74 -6.10
N ILE A 23 0.05 15.97 -5.68
CA ILE A 23 -0.05 15.00 -4.57
C ILE A 23 0.59 15.64 -3.34
N ASP A 24 -0.16 15.78 -2.24
CA ASP A 24 0.39 16.28 -0.98
C ASP A 24 1.30 15.26 -0.29
N ARG A 25 1.96 15.66 0.80
CA ARG A 25 2.87 14.78 1.56
C ARG A 25 2.18 13.54 2.14
N GLN A 26 0.86 13.54 2.21
CA GLN A 26 0.04 12.44 2.71
C GLN A 26 -0.50 11.56 1.57
N GLY A 27 -0.09 11.80 0.31
CA GLY A 27 -0.54 11.03 -0.84
C GLY A 27 -1.93 11.46 -1.37
N ASN A 28 -2.46 12.60 -0.93
CA ASN A 28 -3.74 13.08 -1.40
C ASN A 28 -3.64 13.90 -2.66
N LEU A 29 -4.51 13.58 -3.61
CA LEU A 29 -4.74 14.44 -4.76
C LEU A 29 -5.36 15.75 -4.28
N ARG A 30 -4.67 16.85 -4.54
CA ARG A 30 -5.09 18.21 -4.22
C ARG A 30 -5.21 19.03 -5.48
N HIS A 31 -6.19 19.92 -5.45
CA HIS A 31 -6.47 20.87 -6.51
C HIS A 31 -6.51 22.27 -5.92
N GLU A 32 -5.83 23.20 -6.57
CA GLU A 32 -5.88 24.63 -6.24
C GLU A 32 -6.17 25.43 -7.50
N SER A 33 -6.78 26.60 -7.37
CA SER A 33 -7.02 27.46 -8.52
C SER A 33 -7.20 28.91 -8.09
N SER A 34 -6.81 29.86 -8.94
CA SER A 34 -7.09 31.27 -8.70
C SER A 34 -8.59 31.59 -8.85
N GLN A 35 -9.03 32.67 -8.17
CA GLN A 35 -10.44 33.08 -8.15
C GLN A 35 -11.00 33.36 -9.54
N SER A 36 -10.18 33.89 -10.44
CA SER A 36 -10.55 34.23 -11.82
C SER A 36 -10.96 33.02 -12.67
N ILE A 37 -10.51 31.82 -12.33
CA ILE A 37 -10.84 30.60 -13.08
C ILE A 37 -11.70 29.61 -12.28
N ALA A 38 -12.22 30.02 -11.13
CA ALA A 38 -13.01 29.16 -10.24
C ALA A 38 -14.19 28.49 -10.96
N ASN A 39 -14.86 29.21 -11.86
CA ASN A 39 -15.99 28.71 -12.65
C ASN A 39 -15.60 27.67 -13.71
N SER A 40 -14.32 27.61 -14.10
CA SER A 40 -13.82 26.65 -15.10
C SER A 40 -13.00 25.51 -14.47
N ARG A 41 -12.76 25.56 -13.15
CA ARG A 41 -11.92 24.61 -12.41
C ARG A 41 -12.35 23.16 -12.63
N GLU A 42 -13.63 22.85 -12.53
CA GLU A 42 -14.13 21.47 -12.66
C GLU A 42 -13.99 20.93 -14.08
N THR A 43 -14.02 21.82 -15.08
CA THR A 43 -13.77 21.46 -16.48
C THR A 43 -12.28 21.25 -16.74
N ILE A 44 -11.41 22.13 -16.22
CA ILE A 44 -9.95 22.06 -16.39
C ILE A 44 -9.37 20.86 -15.63
N LEU A 45 -9.75 20.69 -14.37
CA LEU A 45 -9.35 19.58 -13.49
C LEU A 45 -10.43 18.49 -13.47
N SER A 46 -10.92 18.14 -14.66
CA SER A 46 -11.95 17.13 -14.84
C SER A 46 -11.48 15.76 -14.33
N PRO A 47 -12.41 14.83 -14.04
CA PRO A 47 -12.07 13.46 -13.67
C PRO A 47 -11.06 12.81 -14.62
N LEU A 48 -11.19 13.06 -15.94
CA LEU A 48 -10.25 12.59 -16.94
C LEU A 48 -8.82 13.12 -16.72
N VAL A 49 -8.67 14.43 -16.52
CA VAL A 49 -7.36 15.06 -16.29
C VAL A 49 -6.75 14.55 -14.98
N THR A 50 -7.57 14.44 -13.92
CA THR A 50 -7.11 13.91 -12.64
C THR A 50 -6.68 12.45 -12.74
N GLY A 51 -7.39 11.65 -13.54
CA GLY A 51 -7.05 10.25 -13.78
C GLY A 51 -5.75 10.09 -14.55
N GLU A 52 -5.55 10.88 -15.60
CA GLU A 52 -4.29 10.88 -16.37
C GLU A 52 -3.11 11.41 -15.54
N PHE A 53 -3.32 12.41 -14.69
CA PHE A 53 -2.31 12.86 -13.74
C PHE A 53 -1.90 11.74 -12.78
N LEU A 54 -2.87 11.04 -12.17
CA LEU A 54 -2.58 9.91 -11.28
C LEU A 54 -1.82 8.79 -12.02
N ARG A 55 -2.20 8.50 -13.27
CA ARG A 55 -1.51 7.53 -14.13
C ARG A 55 -0.07 7.96 -14.46
N ALA A 56 0.16 9.26 -14.71
CA ALA A 56 1.49 9.81 -14.94
C ALA A 56 2.36 9.75 -13.67
N VAL A 57 1.80 10.11 -12.51
CA VAL A 57 2.46 9.97 -11.20
C VAL A 57 2.85 8.51 -10.97
N GLN A 58 1.97 7.56 -11.26
CA GLN A 58 2.27 6.13 -11.15
C GLN A 58 3.48 5.74 -12.01
N ARG A 59 3.49 6.11 -13.30
CA ARG A 59 4.62 5.85 -14.21
C ARG A 59 5.93 6.51 -13.76
N SER A 60 5.85 7.71 -13.19
CA SER A 60 7.02 8.41 -12.63
C SER A 60 7.53 7.77 -11.33
N SER A 61 6.65 7.05 -10.63
CA SER A 61 6.94 6.53 -9.30
C SER A 61 7.71 5.22 -9.27
N GLY A 62 7.77 4.50 -10.40
CA GLY A 62 8.69 3.40 -10.61
C GLY A 62 8.46 2.70 -11.94
N THR A 63 9.51 2.58 -12.74
CA THR A 63 9.68 1.41 -13.60
C THR A 63 9.56 0.15 -12.74
N VAL A 64 8.96 -0.92 -13.28
CA VAL A 64 8.92 -2.24 -12.64
C VAL A 64 10.31 -2.55 -12.06
N PRO A 65 10.44 -2.87 -10.75
CA PRO A 65 11.74 -3.10 -10.14
C PRO A 65 12.56 -4.11 -10.94
N SER A 66 13.82 -3.78 -11.22
CA SER A 66 14.73 -4.73 -11.88
C SER A 66 15.01 -5.95 -11.00
N HIS A 67 15.52 -7.03 -11.59
CA HIS A 67 15.90 -8.24 -10.84
C HIS A 67 16.84 -7.96 -9.66
N SER A 68 17.78 -7.01 -9.80
CA SER A 68 18.69 -6.63 -8.71
C SER A 68 17.96 -5.95 -7.55
N GLN A 69 16.96 -5.13 -7.87
CA GLN A 69 16.15 -4.39 -6.89
C GLN A 69 15.13 -5.28 -6.18
N LEU A 70 14.64 -6.34 -6.84
CA LEU A 70 13.77 -7.34 -6.20
C LEU A 70 14.50 -8.12 -5.07
N ARG A 71 15.83 -8.20 -5.10
CA ARG A 71 16.65 -8.79 -4.01
C ARG A 71 16.87 -7.82 -2.85
N ASP A 72 16.81 -6.53 -3.11
CA ASP A 72 17.05 -5.48 -2.12
C ASP A 72 15.77 -5.22 -1.31
N LYS A 73 15.72 -5.83 -0.12
CA LYS A 73 14.60 -5.68 0.82
C LYS A 73 14.40 -4.23 1.28
N GLU A 74 15.46 -3.43 1.31
CA GLU A 74 15.37 -2.04 1.73
C GLU A 74 14.75 -1.19 0.61
N PHE A 75 15.24 -1.35 -0.62
CA PHE A 75 14.63 -0.74 -1.80
C PHE A 75 13.16 -1.11 -1.91
N LEU A 76 12.85 -2.40 -1.80
CA LEU A 76 11.51 -2.91 -2.00
C LEU A 76 10.56 -2.41 -0.89
N GLY A 77 11.05 -2.30 0.34
CA GLY A 77 10.35 -1.62 1.43
C GLY A 77 9.97 -0.17 1.10
N ARG A 78 10.92 0.61 0.54
CA ARG A 78 10.67 2.01 0.11
C ARG A 78 9.72 2.09 -1.09
N TYR A 79 9.83 1.17 -2.04
CA TYR A 79 8.94 1.07 -3.19
C TYR A 79 7.49 0.86 -2.73
N TYR A 80 7.23 -0.15 -1.89
CA TYR A 80 5.89 -0.38 -1.38
C TYR A 80 5.40 0.79 -0.54
N GLU A 81 6.22 1.38 0.34
CA GLU A 81 5.83 2.57 1.11
C GLU A 81 5.30 3.69 0.21
N LYS A 82 6.02 4.01 -0.88
CA LYS A 82 5.59 5.01 -1.86
C LYS A 82 4.28 4.65 -2.56
N ILE A 83 4.13 3.38 -2.96
CA ILE A 83 2.90 2.91 -3.60
C ILE A 83 1.69 3.03 -2.67
N PHE A 84 1.85 2.65 -1.39
CA PHE A 84 0.74 2.71 -0.45
C PHE A 84 0.39 4.14 -0.03
N LEU A 85 1.35 5.07 -0.04
CA LEU A 85 1.05 6.50 0.04
C LEU A 85 0.15 6.93 -1.13
N ASN A 86 0.47 6.52 -2.37
CA ASN A 86 -0.33 6.83 -3.55
C ASN A 86 -1.73 6.15 -3.54
N LEU A 87 -1.85 4.97 -2.91
CA LEU A 87 -3.13 4.31 -2.69
C LEU A 87 -4.00 5.04 -1.66
N GLN A 88 -3.43 5.83 -0.75
CA GLN A 88 -4.10 6.47 0.40
C GLN A 88 -4.57 5.52 1.51
N GLN A 89 -4.64 6.08 2.72
CA GLN A 89 -5.10 5.41 3.94
C GLN A 89 -6.49 4.77 3.78
N THR A 90 -7.42 5.44 3.10
CA THR A 90 -8.80 4.97 2.92
C THR A 90 -8.85 3.66 2.13
N ASN A 91 -8.10 3.57 1.03
CA ASN A 91 -8.01 2.33 0.25
C ASN A 91 -7.16 1.27 0.96
N CYS A 92 -6.04 1.67 1.59
CA CYS A 92 -5.21 0.77 2.37
C CYS A 92 -6.01 0.08 3.50
N ARG A 93 -6.92 0.81 4.14
CA ARG A 93 -7.85 0.28 5.15
C ARG A 93 -8.75 -0.82 4.59
N VAL A 94 -9.36 -0.60 3.43
CA VAL A 94 -10.25 -1.58 2.77
C VAL A 94 -9.47 -2.86 2.45
N LEU A 95 -8.29 -2.72 1.84
CA LEU A 95 -7.39 -3.83 1.52
C LEU A 95 -6.96 -4.60 2.77
N ALA A 96 -6.48 -3.90 3.80
CA ALA A 96 -6.01 -4.52 5.02
C ALA A 96 -7.11 -5.34 5.74
N LYS A 97 -8.37 -4.89 5.72
CA LYS A 97 -9.49 -5.68 6.26
C LYS A 97 -9.69 -6.99 5.51
N ALA A 98 -9.66 -6.96 4.17
CA ALA A 98 -9.79 -8.17 3.35
C ALA A 98 -8.63 -9.14 3.59
N TYR A 99 -7.40 -8.64 3.64
CA TYR A 99 -6.22 -9.48 3.83
C TYR A 99 -6.10 -10.06 5.25
N VAL A 100 -6.45 -9.31 6.30
CA VAL A 100 -6.52 -9.86 7.67
C VAL A 100 -7.56 -10.99 7.74
N LYS A 101 -8.69 -10.85 7.05
CA LYS A 101 -9.71 -11.91 6.96
C LYS A 101 -9.22 -13.13 6.17
N LEU A 102 -8.38 -12.93 5.15
CA LEU A 102 -7.74 -14.00 4.39
C LEU A 102 -6.74 -14.79 5.26
N VAL A 103 -5.93 -14.09 6.06
CA VAL A 103 -4.94 -14.69 6.97
C VAL A 103 -5.62 -15.45 8.10
N GLU A 104 -6.59 -14.83 8.75
CA GLU A 104 -7.29 -15.36 9.91
C GLU A 104 -8.80 -15.10 9.76
N PRO A 105 -9.54 -16.05 9.16
CA PRO A 105 -10.99 -15.98 9.13
C PRO A 105 -11.52 -15.89 10.57
N ARG A 106 -12.46 -14.98 10.81
CA ARG A 106 -13.00 -14.71 12.17
C ARG A 106 -11.96 -14.17 13.16
N LYS A 107 -10.88 -13.52 12.67
CA LYS A 107 -9.86 -12.82 13.49
C LYS A 107 -10.45 -12.02 14.64
N GLN A 108 -11.50 -11.23 14.43
CA GLN A 108 -12.07 -10.40 15.50
C GLN A 108 -12.69 -11.21 16.65
N VAL A 109 -13.10 -12.46 16.41
CA VAL A 109 -13.60 -13.36 17.45
C VAL A 109 -12.43 -14.04 18.17
N ASN A 110 -11.46 -14.56 17.41
CA ASN A 110 -10.33 -15.31 17.96
C ASN A 110 -9.30 -14.40 18.65
N TYR A 111 -9.11 -13.20 18.11
CA TYR A 111 -8.09 -12.21 18.46
C TYR A 111 -8.71 -10.79 18.45
N PRO A 112 -9.57 -10.46 19.42
CA PRO A 112 -10.30 -9.20 19.43
C PRO A 112 -9.40 -8.01 19.75
N TYR A 113 -9.52 -6.92 18.98
CA TYR A 113 -8.73 -5.69 19.18
C TYR A 113 -9.01 -5.00 20.51
N ASN A 114 -10.19 -5.21 21.09
CA ASN A 114 -10.59 -4.60 22.36
C ASN A 114 -10.15 -5.40 23.58
N GLY A 115 -9.37 -6.49 23.43
CA GLY A 115 -8.88 -7.29 24.55
C GLY A 115 -9.91 -8.23 25.20
N ARG A 116 -11.19 -8.24 24.76
CA ARG A 116 -12.23 -9.06 25.41
C ARG A 116 -12.12 -10.53 25.02
N LYS A 117 -11.79 -11.42 25.96
CA LYS A 117 -11.65 -12.86 25.69
C LYS A 117 -12.46 -13.70 26.67
N ILE A 118 -13.06 -14.79 26.21
CA ILE A 118 -13.73 -15.76 27.07
C ILE A 118 -12.69 -16.79 27.51
N VAL A 119 -12.42 -16.87 28.81
CA VAL A 119 -11.49 -17.82 29.42
C VAL A 119 -12.24 -18.57 30.52
N ALA A 120 -12.31 -19.90 30.39
CA ALA A 120 -13.06 -20.78 31.30
C ALA A 120 -14.53 -20.32 31.52
N GLY A 121 -15.21 -19.94 30.44
CA GLY A 121 -16.61 -19.49 30.48
C GLY A 121 -16.86 -18.09 31.04
N LYS A 122 -15.81 -17.36 31.44
CA LYS A 122 -15.91 -15.98 31.94
C LYS A 122 -15.31 -15.00 30.94
N THR A 123 -15.99 -13.89 30.70
CA THR A 123 -15.45 -12.77 29.92
C THR A 123 -14.40 -12.04 30.73
N GLN A 124 -13.18 -12.00 30.21
CA GLN A 124 -12.06 -11.25 30.78
C GLN A 124 -11.70 -10.09 29.84
N GLN A 125 -11.31 -8.97 30.45
CA GLN A 125 -10.79 -7.80 29.75
C GLN A 125 -9.27 -7.83 29.86
N LEU A 126 -8.59 -8.21 28.78
CA LEU A 126 -7.14 -8.21 28.67
C LEU A 126 -6.64 -6.91 28.05
N ASP A 127 -5.34 -6.68 28.11
CA ASP A 127 -4.72 -5.67 27.26
C ASP A 127 -4.90 -6.07 25.78
N PRO A 128 -5.22 -5.14 24.87
CA PRO A 128 -5.29 -5.42 23.44
C PRO A 128 -4.07 -6.17 22.88
N ASP A 129 -2.88 -5.87 23.38
CA ASP A 129 -1.66 -6.50 22.91
C ASP A 129 -1.51 -7.95 23.38
N GLU A 130 -2.21 -8.36 24.45
CA GLU A 130 -2.28 -9.75 24.92
C GLU A 130 -3.19 -10.64 24.06
N THR A 131 -4.12 -10.03 23.30
CA THR A 131 -4.97 -10.74 22.34
C THR A 131 -4.40 -10.74 20.92
N LYS A 132 -3.14 -10.32 20.74
CA LYS A 132 -2.46 -10.35 19.43
C LYS A 132 -2.41 -11.78 18.88
N PRO A 133 -2.73 -11.98 17.60
CA PRO A 133 -2.40 -13.24 16.96
C PRO A 133 -0.87 -13.37 16.86
N PRO A 134 -0.32 -14.60 16.88
CA PRO A 134 1.13 -14.85 16.78
C PRO A 134 1.77 -14.27 15.52
N TRP A 135 0.98 -14.10 14.46
CA TRP A 135 1.41 -13.54 13.19
C TRP A 135 1.39 -12.00 13.12
N TRP A 136 0.83 -11.33 14.13
CA TRP A 136 0.84 -9.88 14.17
C TRP A 136 2.28 -9.36 14.24
N PRO A 137 2.65 -8.29 13.52
CA PRO A 137 4.03 -7.84 13.51
C PRO A 137 4.53 -7.41 14.89
N THR A 138 5.73 -7.85 15.23
CA THR A 138 6.44 -7.42 16.45
C THR A 138 6.60 -5.89 16.45
N GLY A 139 6.34 -5.26 17.59
CA GLY A 139 6.44 -3.81 17.76
C GLY A 139 5.27 -3.01 17.18
N VAL A 140 4.26 -3.65 16.58
CA VAL A 140 3.04 -2.97 16.11
C VAL A 140 1.91 -3.21 17.11
N SER A 141 1.28 -2.13 17.60
CA SER A 141 0.12 -2.22 18.50
C SER A 141 -1.04 -2.98 17.86
N HIS A 142 -1.81 -3.70 18.67
CA HIS A 142 -2.96 -4.46 18.20
C HIS A 142 -4.17 -3.55 18.00
N ARG A 143 -4.23 -2.89 16.84
CA ARG A 143 -5.32 -1.98 16.50
C ARG A 143 -5.93 -2.32 15.15
N GLU A 144 -7.17 -1.88 14.96
CA GLU A 144 -7.84 -2.02 13.67
C GLU A 144 -7.02 -1.36 12.56
N PRO A 145 -7.08 -1.89 11.31
CA PRO A 145 -6.31 -1.36 10.19
C PRO A 145 -6.46 0.14 9.96
N ASP A 146 -7.61 0.67 10.34
CA ASP A 146 -8.03 2.07 10.30
C ASP A 146 -7.11 2.98 11.12
N HIS A 147 -6.49 2.42 12.16
CA HIS A 147 -5.65 3.11 13.12
C HIS A 147 -4.18 2.68 13.03
N LEU A 148 -3.83 1.89 12.02
CA LEU A 148 -2.44 1.50 11.77
C LEU A 148 -1.81 2.52 10.80
N PRO A 149 -0.76 3.24 11.22
CA PRO A 149 -0.07 4.19 10.35
C PRO A 149 0.62 3.51 9.15
N ARG A 150 0.81 2.18 9.21
CA ARG A 150 1.53 1.37 8.20
C ARG A 150 0.92 -0.02 8.05
N ALA A 151 -0.40 -0.13 7.81
CA ALA A 151 -1.09 -1.41 7.57
C ALA A 151 -0.37 -2.31 6.53
N VAL A 152 0.27 -1.68 5.57
CA VAL A 152 1.23 -2.19 4.58
C VAL A 152 2.25 -3.20 5.12
N HIS A 153 2.84 -2.91 6.28
CA HIS A 153 3.94 -3.72 6.82
C HIS A 153 3.45 -5.12 7.23
N ILE A 154 2.16 -5.23 7.58
CA ILE A 154 1.48 -6.51 7.82
C ILE A 154 1.37 -7.29 6.49
N LEU A 155 1.03 -6.60 5.40
CA LEU A 155 0.64 -7.20 4.11
C LEU A 155 1.82 -7.71 3.27
N TRP A 156 2.93 -6.98 3.32
CA TRP A 156 4.19 -7.35 2.68
C TRP A 156 4.79 -8.63 3.27
N LYS A 157 4.80 -8.78 4.60
CA LYS A 157 5.39 -9.97 5.25
C LYS A 157 4.52 -11.23 5.14
N LEU A 158 3.29 -11.17 4.62
CA LEU A 158 2.40 -12.32 4.54
C LEU A 158 2.92 -13.46 3.66
N ARG A 159 3.75 -13.17 2.65
CA ARG A 159 4.34 -14.22 1.81
C ARG A 159 5.28 -15.10 2.64
N THR A 160 6.27 -14.50 3.28
CA THR A 160 7.30 -15.21 4.05
C THR A 160 6.77 -15.81 5.35
N SER A 161 5.70 -15.25 5.93
CA SER A 161 5.14 -15.74 7.20
C SER A 161 3.96 -16.71 7.06
N HIS A 162 3.16 -16.62 5.98
CA HIS A 162 1.89 -17.38 5.85
C HIS A 162 1.72 -18.10 4.50
N GLY A 163 2.70 -18.02 3.60
CA GLY A 163 2.55 -18.59 2.25
C GLY A 163 1.39 -17.95 1.48
N ILE A 164 1.09 -16.68 1.76
CA ILE A 164 0.06 -15.93 1.03
C ILE A 164 0.68 -15.36 -0.24
N THR A 165 0.25 -15.92 -1.37
CA THR A 165 0.68 -15.52 -2.70
C THR A 165 -0.08 -14.31 -3.20
N ALA A 166 0.49 -13.61 -4.18
CA ALA A 166 -0.19 -12.51 -4.90
C ALA A 166 -1.55 -12.98 -5.46
N ARG A 167 -1.63 -14.22 -5.96
CA ARG A 167 -2.88 -14.83 -6.43
C ARG A 167 -3.97 -14.88 -5.36
N LYS A 168 -3.63 -15.27 -4.12
CA LYS A 168 -4.60 -15.33 -3.01
C LYS A 168 -5.10 -13.93 -2.63
N LEU A 169 -4.21 -12.93 -2.65
CA LEU A 169 -4.58 -11.54 -2.39
C LEU A 169 -5.50 -10.99 -3.49
N LYS A 170 -5.14 -11.17 -4.77
CA LYS A 170 -5.98 -10.79 -5.93
C LYS A 170 -7.40 -11.35 -5.83
N ALA A 171 -7.52 -12.61 -5.38
CA ALA A 171 -8.82 -13.26 -5.20
C ALA A 171 -9.61 -12.67 -4.03
N ALA A 172 -8.96 -12.36 -2.91
CA ALA A 172 -9.59 -11.71 -1.75
C ALA A 172 -10.08 -10.28 -2.07
N ASP A 173 -9.42 -9.61 -3.02
CA ASP A 173 -9.73 -8.23 -3.39
C ASP A 173 -10.90 -8.08 -4.36
N GLN A 174 -11.19 -9.07 -5.20
CA GLN A 174 -12.27 -8.98 -6.20
C GLN A 174 -13.58 -8.35 -5.69
N PRO A 175 -14.16 -8.77 -4.55
CA PRO A 175 -15.41 -8.19 -4.04
C PRO A 175 -15.27 -6.75 -3.52
N ILE A 176 -14.06 -6.28 -3.20
CA ILE A 176 -13.80 -4.96 -2.61
C ILE A 176 -13.24 -3.94 -3.61
N ARG A 177 -12.87 -4.34 -4.83
CA ARG A 177 -12.32 -3.42 -5.86
C ARG A 177 -13.20 -2.20 -6.12
N ARG A 178 -14.53 -2.35 -6.09
CA ARG A 178 -15.49 -1.25 -6.25
C ARG A 178 -15.44 -0.18 -5.15
N GLN A 179 -14.79 -0.48 -4.02
CA GLN A 179 -14.61 0.44 -2.89
C GLN A 179 -13.29 1.22 -3.00
N ILE A 180 -12.43 0.88 -3.97
CA ILE A 180 -11.17 1.57 -4.21
C ILE A 180 -11.44 2.77 -5.08
N LEU A 181 -11.22 3.96 -4.51
CA LEU A 181 -11.48 5.23 -5.18
C LEU A 181 -10.29 6.19 -5.10
N PRO A 182 -10.06 7.03 -6.13
CA PRO A 182 -10.74 6.98 -7.42
C PRO A 182 -10.30 5.73 -8.21
N VAL A 183 -11.06 5.35 -9.24
CA VAL A 183 -10.96 4.04 -9.91
C VAL A 183 -9.58 3.78 -10.51
N GLU A 184 -8.85 4.84 -10.85
CA GLU A 184 -7.49 4.81 -11.40
C GLU A 184 -6.49 4.19 -10.43
N ARG A 185 -6.77 4.22 -9.12
CA ARG A 185 -5.94 3.54 -8.11
C ARG A 185 -5.97 2.02 -8.21
N LEU A 186 -6.95 1.45 -8.92
CA LEU A 186 -6.92 0.03 -9.25
C LEU A 186 -5.70 -0.33 -10.11
N ALA A 187 -5.23 0.58 -10.97
CA ALA A 187 -4.01 0.36 -11.73
C ALA A 187 -2.77 0.28 -10.83
N ILE A 188 -2.72 1.09 -9.77
CA ILE A 188 -1.66 1.02 -8.75
C ILE A 188 -1.70 -0.33 -8.04
N LEU A 189 -2.89 -0.78 -7.65
CA LEU A 189 -3.08 -2.08 -7.00
C LEU A 189 -2.70 -3.26 -7.91
N ASP A 190 -3.00 -3.18 -9.20
CA ASP A 190 -2.65 -4.23 -10.16
C ASP A 190 -1.12 -4.29 -10.38
N GLU A 191 -0.44 -3.14 -10.40
CA GLU A 191 1.03 -3.08 -10.46
C GLU A 191 1.67 -3.68 -9.21
N VAL A 192 1.17 -3.35 -8.00
CA VAL A 192 1.61 -3.96 -6.73
C VAL A 192 1.65 -5.47 -6.82
N TYR A 193 0.59 -6.04 -7.41
CA TYR A 193 0.48 -7.47 -7.55
C TYR A 193 1.40 -8.05 -8.60
N GLN A 194 1.61 -7.37 -9.71
CA GLN A 194 2.57 -7.78 -10.72
C GLN A 194 3.99 -7.81 -10.14
N VAL A 195 4.41 -6.75 -9.44
CA VAL A 195 5.72 -6.69 -8.78
C VAL A 195 5.86 -7.78 -7.74
N ARG A 196 4.79 -8.02 -6.97
CA ARG A 196 4.79 -9.15 -6.02
C ARG A 196 4.97 -10.46 -6.76
N GLU A 197 4.20 -10.74 -7.82
CA GLU A 197 4.34 -11.97 -8.63
C GLU A 197 5.75 -12.19 -9.17
N GLU A 198 6.45 -11.13 -9.58
CA GLU A 198 7.85 -11.21 -10.01
C GLU A 198 8.79 -11.49 -8.82
N GLU A 199 8.58 -10.86 -7.67
CA GLU A 199 9.28 -11.22 -6.43
C GLU A 199 9.01 -12.69 -6.05
N GLU A 200 7.78 -13.18 -6.24
CA GLU A 200 7.39 -14.55 -5.95
C GLU A 200 8.18 -15.55 -6.79
N LYS A 201 8.14 -15.38 -8.12
CA LYS A 201 8.86 -16.22 -9.09
C LYS A 201 10.36 -16.23 -8.82
N PHE A 202 10.89 -15.06 -8.45
CA PHE A 202 12.30 -14.90 -8.12
C PHE A 202 12.68 -15.69 -6.87
N LEU A 203 11.88 -15.59 -5.79
CA LEU A 203 12.08 -16.33 -4.54
C LEU A 203 11.92 -17.85 -4.72
N ASP A 204 11.01 -18.27 -5.61
CA ASP A 204 10.75 -19.68 -5.91
C ASP A 204 11.80 -20.30 -6.86
N GLY A 205 12.83 -19.53 -7.27
CA GLY A 205 13.96 -20.02 -8.07
C GLY A 205 13.67 -20.20 -9.56
N VAL A 206 12.52 -19.73 -10.06
CA VAL A 206 12.09 -19.91 -11.46
C VAL A 206 12.88 -19.05 -12.46
N THR A 207 13.73 -18.13 -11.98
CA THR A 207 14.60 -17.29 -12.82
C THR A 207 16.02 -17.22 -12.26
N GLY A 208 16.67 -18.38 -12.16
CA GLY A 208 18.08 -18.51 -11.77
C GLY A 208 18.81 -19.72 -12.34
N MET A 209 18.17 -20.49 -13.22
CA MET A 209 18.81 -21.57 -13.99
C MET A 209 18.69 -21.25 -15.48
N SER A 210 19.23 -20.12 -15.90
CA SER A 210 19.69 -19.98 -17.29
C SER A 210 20.93 -20.86 -17.44
N MET A 211 20.79 -21.90 -18.24
CA MET A 211 21.83 -22.77 -18.76
C MET A 211 23.00 -21.96 -19.33
N GLU A 212 24.05 -21.71 -18.55
CA GLU A 212 25.39 -21.39 -19.05
C GLU A 212 26.42 -22.04 -18.13
N ASP A 213 26.60 -23.36 -18.30
CA ASP A 213 27.93 -23.96 -18.20
C ASP A 213 27.94 -25.34 -18.90
N PRO A 214 27.97 -25.38 -20.25
CA PRO A 214 28.48 -26.55 -20.94
C PRO A 214 30.01 -26.44 -21.01
N MET A 215 30.69 -27.47 -20.47
CA MET A 215 32.10 -27.82 -20.71
C MET A 215 33.14 -27.34 -19.68
N LEU A 216 33.14 -27.94 -18.49
CA LEU A 216 34.42 -28.29 -17.88
C LEU A 216 34.88 -29.64 -18.42
N TYR A 217 35.73 -29.55 -19.45
CA TYR A 217 36.51 -30.65 -19.98
C TYR A 217 37.20 -31.42 -18.85
N SER A 218 37.05 -32.74 -18.94
CA SER A 218 37.99 -33.76 -18.50
C SER A 218 39.45 -33.29 -18.44
N GLN A 219 40.04 -33.33 -17.25
CA GLN A 219 41.38 -33.87 -17.02
C GLN A 219 41.42 -34.56 -15.65
N GLN A 220 41.25 -35.88 -15.67
CA GLN A 220 41.80 -36.80 -14.68
C GLN A 220 42.49 -37.91 -15.47
N ASN A 221 43.82 -37.96 -15.29
CA ASN A 221 44.81 -38.95 -15.74
C ASN A 221 45.12 -39.04 -17.24
#